data_AF-A0A158SQY0-F1
#
_entry.id   AF-A0A158SQY0-F1
#
_cell.length_a   1.000
_cell.length_b   1.000
_cell.length_c   1.000
_cell.angle_alpha   90.00
_cell.angle_beta   90.00
_cell.angle_gamma   90.00
#
_symmetry.space_group_name_H-M   'P 1'
#
loop_
_entity.id
_entity.type
_entity.pdbx_description
1 polymer ?
#
loop_
_entity_poly.entity_id
_entity_poly.type
_entity_poly.pdbx_seq_one_letter_code
_entity_poly.pdbx_strand_id
1 'polypeptide(L)'
;MAAPHHDWYFKHWLEHLGVKQADIVKALDWNKSKASLMFNDKQRYHRDDINQVADYLHIEPFELLLPPERAMALRQYRASAEQIVTLAHDVDEAVQNAGGGNITKMGKRTGTDG
;
A
#
# COMPACT_ATOMS: atom_id res chain seq x y z
N MET A 1 -26.23 24.74 -2.08
CA MET A 1 -24.94 24.27 -1.52
C MET A 1 -25.06 22.77 -1.35
N ALA A 2 -24.23 21.97 -2.00
CA ALA A 2 -24.23 20.53 -1.80
C ALA A 2 -23.84 20.24 -0.33
N ALA A 3 -24.57 19.36 0.34
CA ALA A 3 -24.19 18.93 1.69
C ALA A 3 -22.78 18.34 1.62
N PRO A 4 -21.90 18.62 2.61
CA PRO A 4 -20.58 18.03 2.65
C PRO A 4 -20.71 16.50 2.65
N HIS A 5 -20.24 15.88 1.57
CA HIS A 5 -20.20 14.43 1.45
C HIS A 5 -19.25 13.90 2.54
N HIS A 6 -19.67 12.87 3.26
CA HIS A 6 -18.83 12.24 4.28
C HIS A 6 -17.87 11.30 3.56
N ASP A 7 -16.66 11.78 3.31
CA ASP A 7 -15.66 11.10 2.48
C ASP A 7 -14.85 10.06 3.26
N TRP A 8 -15.47 9.39 4.22
CA TRP A 8 -14.82 8.28 4.93
C TRP A 8 -15.70 7.03 4.92
N TYR A 9 -15.05 5.88 4.89
CA TYR A 9 -15.69 4.57 4.74
C TYR A 9 -15.59 3.77 6.03
N PHE A 10 -15.61 4.47 7.19
CA PHE A 10 -15.35 3.87 8.49
C PHE A 10 -16.22 2.64 8.78
N LYS A 11 -17.54 2.77 8.61
CA LYS A 11 -18.47 1.65 8.77
C LYS A 11 -18.13 0.48 7.86
N HIS A 12 -17.88 0.74 6.58
CA HIS A 12 -17.54 -0.29 5.60
C HIS A 12 -16.23 -1.01 5.97
N TRP A 13 -15.25 -0.29 6.50
CA TRP A 13 -14.00 -0.89 6.98
C TRP A 13 -14.20 -1.80 8.19
N LEU A 14 -15.09 -1.44 9.12
CA LEU A 14 -15.43 -2.32 10.23
C LEU A 14 -16.14 -3.59 9.77
N GLU A 15 -17.07 -3.45 8.83
CA GLU A 15 -17.77 -4.59 8.22
C GLU A 15 -16.79 -5.48 7.45
N HIS A 16 -15.88 -4.89 6.67
CA HIS A 16 -14.88 -5.60 5.88
C HIS A 16 -13.90 -6.39 6.74
N LEU A 17 -13.45 -5.81 7.86
CA LEU A 17 -12.50 -6.43 8.79
C LEU A 17 -13.18 -7.27 9.89
N GLY A 18 -14.52 -7.32 9.94
CA GLY A 18 -15.27 -8.05 10.96
C GLY A 18 -15.13 -7.46 12.38
N VAL A 19 -14.77 -6.18 12.49
CA VAL A 19 -14.56 -5.49 13.76
C VAL A 19 -15.89 -4.92 14.27
N LYS A 20 -16.22 -5.14 15.55
CA LYS A 20 -17.43 -4.55 16.13
C LYS A 20 -17.17 -3.12 16.57
N GLN A 21 -18.17 -2.25 16.44
CA GLN A 21 -18.11 -0.87 16.94
C GLN A 21 -17.72 -0.80 18.43
N ALA A 22 -18.20 -1.75 19.25
CA ALA A 22 -17.89 -1.80 20.67
C ALA A 22 -16.40 -2.05 20.94
N ASP A 23 -15.71 -2.78 20.06
CA ASP A 23 -14.28 -3.06 20.19
C ASP A 23 -13.48 -1.79 19.97
N ILE A 24 -13.86 -0.97 18.98
CA ILE A 24 -13.24 0.34 18.74
C ILE A 24 -13.49 1.30 19.89
N VAL A 25 -14.73 1.38 20.39
CA VAL A 25 -15.07 2.22 21.54
C VAL A 25 -14.15 1.90 22.72
N LYS A 26 -13.91 0.62 22.96
CA LYS A 26 -13.05 0.15 24.05
C LYS A 26 -11.56 0.41 23.77
N ALA A 27 -11.11 0.17 22.54
CA ALA A 27 -9.70 0.27 22.18
C ALA A 27 -9.21 1.73 22.09
N LEU A 28 -10.03 2.63 21.56
CA LEU A 28 -9.69 4.04 21.36
C LEU A 28 -10.16 4.94 22.51
N ASP A 29 -10.77 4.36 23.56
CA ASP A 29 -11.40 5.09 24.67
C ASP A 29 -12.36 6.20 24.19
N TRP A 30 -13.11 5.92 23.13
CA TRP A 30 -14.05 6.87 22.57
C TRP A 30 -15.35 6.92 23.38
N ASN A 31 -15.93 8.10 23.50
CA ASN A 31 -17.30 8.22 23.99
C ASN A 31 -18.26 7.47 23.04
N LYS A 32 -19.13 6.61 23.58
CA LYS A 32 -20.16 5.86 22.84
C LYS A 32 -20.98 6.76 21.91
N SER A 33 -21.34 7.96 22.35
CA SER A 33 -22.10 8.92 21.54
C SER A 33 -21.28 9.40 20.33
N LYS A 34 -20.00 9.74 20.53
CA LYS A 34 -19.07 10.10 19.45
C LYS A 34 -18.93 8.96 18.46
N ALA A 35 -18.63 7.74 18.94
CA ALA A 35 -18.47 6.57 18.09
C ALA A 35 -19.73 6.23 17.30
N SER A 36 -20.91 6.44 17.87
CA SER A 36 -22.20 6.26 17.18
C SER A 36 -22.44 7.31 16.11
N LEU A 37 -22.14 8.58 16.39
CA LEU A 37 -22.28 9.66 15.40
C LEU A 37 -21.31 9.49 14.24
N MET A 38 -20.07 9.10 14.55
CA MET A 38 -19.06 8.76 13.57
C MET A 38 -19.52 7.59 12.69
N PHE A 39 -19.92 6.46 13.29
CA PHE A 39 -20.35 5.27 12.53
C PHE A 39 -21.55 5.51 11.61
N ASN A 40 -22.42 6.47 11.94
CA ASN A 40 -23.59 6.82 11.15
C ASN A 40 -23.36 8.00 10.20
N ASP A 41 -22.11 8.42 10.00
CA ASP A 41 -21.75 9.57 9.15
C ASP A 41 -22.49 10.86 9.52
N LYS A 42 -22.77 11.04 10.82
CA LYS A 42 -23.44 12.24 11.36
C LYS A 42 -22.46 13.26 11.92
N GLN A 43 -21.25 12.84 12.25
CA GLN A 43 -20.19 13.69 12.75
C GLN A 43 -19.03 13.69 11.76
N ARG A 44 -18.50 14.89 11.48
CA ARG A 44 -17.30 15.04 10.68
C ARG A 44 -16.11 14.47 11.45
N TYR A 45 -15.30 13.66 10.79
CA TYR A 45 -14.04 13.18 11.34
C TYR A 45 -13.00 14.30 11.39
N HIS A 46 -12.14 14.25 12.39
CA HIS A 46 -10.89 15.01 12.43
C HIS A 46 -9.73 14.13 11.96
N ARG A 47 -8.60 14.77 11.62
CA ARG A 47 -7.38 14.06 11.23
C ARG A 47 -6.93 13.06 12.30
N ASP A 48 -7.04 13.44 13.58
CA ASP A 48 -6.65 12.59 14.69
C ASP A 48 -7.55 11.34 14.80
N ASP A 49 -8.84 11.48 14.46
CA ASP A 49 -9.76 10.34 14.44
C ASP A 49 -9.37 9.34 13.35
N ILE A 50 -9.00 9.83 12.16
CA ILE A 50 -8.53 8.98 11.06
C ILE A 50 -7.26 8.24 11.49
N ASN A 51 -6.27 8.95 12.02
CA ASN A 51 -4.99 8.34 12.39
C ASN A 51 -5.19 7.26 13.47
N GLN A 52 -5.97 7.54 14.51
CA GLN A 52 -6.25 6.57 15.57
C GLN A 52 -6.93 5.30 15.04
N VAL A 53 -7.92 5.46 14.17
CA VAL A 53 -8.62 4.32 13.57
C VAL A 53 -7.70 3.56 12.62
N ALA A 54 -6.90 4.27 11.81
CA ALA A 54 -5.96 3.67 10.87
C ALA A 54 -4.93 2.81 11.61
N ASP A 55 -4.36 3.35 12.70
CA ASP A 55 -3.41 2.65 13.56
C ASP A 55 -4.03 1.40 14.19
N TYR A 56 -5.27 1.51 14.69
CA TYR A 56 -5.99 0.39 15.29
C TYR A 56 -6.34 -0.71 14.29
N LEU A 57 -6.74 -0.34 13.07
CA LEU A 57 -7.10 -1.28 12.00
C LEU A 57 -5.89 -1.79 11.21
N HIS A 58 -4.68 -1.29 11.49
CA HIS A 58 -3.45 -1.57 10.74
C HIS A 58 -3.59 -1.28 9.24
N ILE A 59 -4.15 -0.12 8.93
CA ILE A 59 -4.35 0.37 7.57
C ILE A 59 -3.76 1.78 7.44
N GLU A 60 -3.58 2.25 6.21
CA GLU A 60 -3.08 3.60 5.98
C GLU A 60 -4.21 4.64 6.15
N PRO A 61 -3.94 5.85 6.68
CA PRO A 61 -4.97 6.87 6.88
C PRO A 61 -5.79 7.21 5.64
N PHE A 62 -5.17 7.20 4.45
CA PHE A 62 -5.87 7.48 3.20
C PHE A 62 -6.81 6.35 2.76
N GLU A 63 -6.60 5.12 3.25
CA GLU A 63 -7.43 3.96 2.90
C GLU A 63 -8.82 4.05 3.55
N LEU A 64 -8.91 4.68 4.73
CA LEU A 64 -10.19 5.03 5.36
C LEU A 64 -11.04 5.99 4.53
N LEU A 65 -10.43 6.71 3.58
CA LEU A 65 -11.11 7.64 2.68
C LEU A 65 -11.51 6.97 1.35
N LEU A 66 -11.33 5.66 1.24
CA LEU A 66 -11.68 4.85 0.08
C LEU A 66 -12.57 3.67 0.50
N PRO A 67 -13.43 3.17 -0.41
CA PRO A 67 -14.10 1.89 -0.19
C PRO A 67 -13.06 0.77 0.03
N PRO A 68 -13.31 -0.19 0.95
CA PRO A 68 -12.36 -1.26 1.25
C PRO A 68 -11.90 -2.04 0.02
N GLU A 69 -12.82 -2.35 -0.90
CA GLU A 69 -12.49 -3.07 -2.15
C GLU A 69 -11.49 -2.28 -3.01
N ARG A 70 -11.67 -0.95 -3.07
CA ARG A 70 -10.80 -0.08 -3.85
C ARG A 70 -9.43 0.07 -3.21
N ALA A 71 -9.37 0.17 -1.89
CA ALA A 71 -8.12 0.23 -1.14
C ALA A 71 -7.33 -1.08 -1.29
N MET A 72 -7.99 -2.24 -1.17
CA MET A 72 -7.37 -3.55 -1.38
C MET A 72 -6.87 -3.71 -2.81
N ALA A 73 -7.64 -3.27 -3.81
CA ALA A 73 -7.18 -3.26 -5.19
C ALA A 73 -5.90 -2.42 -5.34
N LEU A 74 -5.84 -1.23 -4.74
CA LEU A 74 -4.65 -0.37 -4.79
C LEU A 74 -3.42 -1.03 -4.14
N ARG A 75 -3.61 -1.72 -3.01
CA ARG A 75 -2.53 -2.52 -2.38
C ARG A 75 -2.03 -3.60 -3.33
N GLN A 76 -2.94 -4.33 -3.98
CA GLN A 76 -2.58 -5.35 -4.95
C GLN A 76 -1.84 -4.76 -6.15
N TYR A 77 -2.30 -3.62 -6.69
CA TYR A 77 -1.63 -2.94 -7.79
C TYR A 77 -0.19 -2.53 -7.42
N ARG A 78 0.02 -1.99 -6.22
CA ARG A 78 1.37 -1.66 -5.72
C ARG A 78 2.26 -2.89 -5.60
N ALA A 79 1.77 -3.94 -4.95
CA ALA A 79 2.51 -5.19 -4.78
C ALA A 79 2.91 -5.80 -6.15
N SER A 80 2.00 -5.83 -7.11
CA SER A 80 2.29 -6.30 -8.46
C SER A 80 3.32 -5.42 -9.18
N ALA A 81 3.24 -4.09 -9.03
CA ALA A 81 4.20 -3.17 -9.64
C ALA A 81 5.62 -3.36 -9.05
N GLU A 82 5.72 -3.53 -7.73
CA GLU A 82 6.98 -3.82 -7.04
C GLU A 82 7.59 -5.14 -7.55
N GLN A 83 6.80 -6.20 -7.70
CA GLN A 83 7.26 -7.48 -8.24
C GLN A 83 7.81 -7.35 -9.68
N ILE A 84 7.15 -6.58 -10.53
CA ILE A 84 7.61 -6.33 -11.91
C ILE A 84 8.96 -5.61 -11.90
N VAL A 85 9.12 -4.60 -11.03
CA VAL A 85 10.36 -3.85 -10.90
C VAL A 85 11.49 -4.72 -10.35
N THR A 86 11.23 -5.56 -9.34
CA THR A 86 12.23 -6.50 -8.81
C THR A 86 12.67 -7.50 -9.89
N LEU A 87 11.71 -8.10 -10.61
CA LEU A 87 12.03 -9.05 -11.69
C LEU A 87 12.86 -8.40 -12.80
N ALA A 88 12.57 -7.14 -13.14
CA ALA A 88 13.35 -6.41 -14.14
C ALA A 88 14.81 -6.20 -13.69
N HIS A 89 15.04 -5.82 -12.43
CA HIS A 89 16.40 -5.69 -11.89
C HIS A 89 17.14 -7.04 -11.87
N ASP A 90 16.48 -8.11 -11.42
CA ASP A 90 17.09 -9.45 -11.37
C ASP A 90 17.51 -9.94 -12.76
N VAL A 91 16.69 -9.68 -13.78
CA VAL A 91 17.00 -10.02 -15.18
C VAL A 91 18.17 -9.19 -15.70
N ASP A 92 18.20 -7.88 -15.42
CA ASP A 92 19.30 -7.02 -15.82
C ASP A 92 20.63 -7.43 -15.15
N GLU A 93 20.61 -7.79 -13.87
CA GLU A 93 21.79 -8.32 -13.15
C GLU A 93 22.24 -9.68 -13.69
N ALA A 94 21.30 -10.59 -13.98
CA ALA A 94 21.62 -11.89 -14.56
C ALA A 94 22.23 -11.77 -15.98
N VAL A 95 21.70 -10.87 -16.81
CA VAL A 95 22.24 -10.61 -18.17
C VAL A 95 23.64 -9.98 -18.09
N GLN A 96 23.87 -9.05 -17.17
CA GLN A 96 25.19 -8.45 -16.96
C GLN A 96 26.23 -9.46 -16.44
N ASN A 97 25.84 -10.33 -15.51
CA ASN A 97 26.71 -11.37 -14.97
C ASN A 97 26.98 -12.50 -15.99
N ALA A 98 26.01 -12.85 -16.85
CA ALA A 98 26.18 -13.83 -17.92
C ALA A 98 27.03 -13.30 -19.10
N GLY A 99 27.09 -11.97 -19.29
CA GLY A 99 27.85 -11.32 -20.37
C GLY A 99 29.35 -11.09 -20.08
N GLY A 100 29.85 -11.40 -18.89
CA GLY A 100 31.23 -11.10 -18.45
C GLY A 100 32.30 -12.16 -18.75
N GLY A 101 31.95 -13.26 -19.41
CA GLY A 101 32.86 -14.38 -19.68
C GLY A 101 33.60 -14.30 -21.02
N ASN A 102 34.86 -13.84 -20.99
CA ASN A 102 35.93 -14.11 -21.96
C ASN A 102 35.61 -13.96 -23.47
N ILE A 103 35.80 -12.76 -24.01
CA ILE A 103 36.20 -12.60 -25.41
C ILE A 103 37.73 -12.51 -25.48
N THR A 104 38.34 -13.70 -25.43
CA THR A 104 39.65 -14.09 -25.96
C THR A 104 40.40 -13.00 -26.74
N LYS A 105 41.40 -12.38 -26.09
CA LYS A 105 42.55 -11.77 -26.79
C LYS A 105 43.35 -12.90 -27.45
N MET A 106 43.06 -13.23 -28.70
CA MET A 106 43.90 -14.13 -29.50
C MET A 106 44.01 -13.57 -30.91
N GLY A 107 45.24 -13.19 -31.31
CA GLY A 107 45.57 -13.01 -32.72
C GLY A 107 46.26 -11.70 -33.13
N LYS A 108 47.29 -11.23 -32.43
CA LYS A 108 48.38 -10.48 -33.10
C LYS A 108 49.49 -11.46 -33.45
N ARG A 109 49.40 -12.07 -34.64
CA ARG A 109 50.53 -12.75 -35.26
C ARG A 109 51.46 -11.67 -35.81
N THR A 110 52.51 -11.35 -35.05
CA THR A 110 53.68 -10.67 -35.60
C THR A 110 54.46 -11.70 -36.41
N GLY A 111 54.33 -11.62 -37.73
CA GLY A 111 55.26 -12.26 -38.66
C GLY A 111 56.57 -11.50 -38.61
N THR A 112 57.57 -12.13 -38.02
CA THR A 112 58.99 -11.83 -38.16
C THR A 112 59.56 -12.87 -39.14
N ASP A 113 60.65 -12.51 -39.82
CA ASP A 113 61.48 -13.25 -40.80
C ASP A 113 61.31 -12.66 -42.21
N GLY A 114 62.36 -12.32 -42.97
CA GLY A 114 63.79 -12.54 -42.84
C GLY A 114 64.39 -12.26 -44.22
#